data_AF-A0A662SA73-F1
#
_entry.id   AF-A0A662SA73-F1
#
_cell.length_a   1.000
_cell.length_b   1.000
_cell.length_c   1.000
_cell.angle_alpha   90.00
_cell.angle_beta   90.00
_cell.angle_gamma   90.00
#
_symmetry.space_group_name_H-M   'P 1'
#
loop_
_entity.id
_entity.type
_entity.pdbx_description
1 polymer ?
#
loop_
_entity_poly.entity_id
_entity_poly.type
_entity_poly.pdbx_seq_one_letter_code
_entity_poly.pdbx_strand_id
1 'polypeptide(L)'
;NMVMHGDGSANIVHANSLEDPSNWNVEAKEKIRFGEFDIVVTNPPFGTRAVIDNPDILSQFELTTFGANSPRTALPPEQLFVERCLDFLKPGGYLGIVLPDSILSNPGLKWIREWILQKAYIMASIDLPVETFEPHTGTQTSILILKKKTPEQQKLQEDYEIFMAIPEKVGHDRRGNPIYRTTPDGEIELDENGNPVVEDYLPLVAETFKRWLGRKGLI
;
A
#
# COMPACT_ATOMS: atom_id res chain seq x y z
N ASN A 1 20.92 7.57 1.61
CA ASN A 1 20.12 7.16 2.78
C ASN A 1 20.67 5.86 3.40
N MET A 2 20.60 4.72 2.69
CA MET A 2 21.05 3.42 3.22
C MET A 2 22.49 3.38 3.74
N VAL A 3 23.44 3.99 3.01
CA VAL A 3 24.84 4.12 3.47
C VAL A 3 24.95 4.89 4.79
N MET A 4 24.14 5.93 4.99
CA MET A 4 24.15 6.73 6.22
C MET A 4 23.56 5.98 7.42
N HIS A 5 22.70 4.98 7.17
CA HIS A 5 22.11 4.11 8.19
C HIS A 5 22.89 2.79 8.40
N GLY A 6 24.08 2.64 7.80
CA GLY A 6 24.98 1.51 8.04
C GLY A 6 24.66 0.22 7.27
N ASP A 7 23.65 0.24 6.39
CA ASP A 7 23.27 -0.92 5.55
C ASP A 7 24.17 -1.06 4.30
N GLY A 8 24.90 0.00 3.94
CA GLY A 8 25.74 0.04 2.74
C GLY A 8 24.94 0.29 1.45
N SER A 9 25.36 -0.31 0.33
CA SER A 9 24.74 -0.20 -1.00
C SER A 9 24.29 -1.55 -1.58
N ALA A 10 24.39 -2.64 -0.82
CA ALA A 10 24.34 -3.99 -1.39
C ALA A 10 22.95 -4.41 -1.90
N ASN A 11 21.87 -3.83 -1.37
CA ASN A 11 20.51 -4.33 -1.60
C ASN A 11 19.59 -3.35 -2.35
N ILE A 12 20.14 -2.30 -2.96
CA ILE A 12 19.39 -1.42 -3.85
C ILE A 12 19.65 -1.84 -5.28
N VAL A 13 18.58 -2.03 -6.05
CA VAL A 13 18.68 -2.24 -7.49
C VAL A 13 17.81 -1.26 -8.24
N HIS A 14 18.32 -0.76 -9.36
CA HIS A 14 17.60 0.13 -10.25
C HIS A 14 17.07 -0.63 -11.47
N ALA A 15 15.75 -0.80 -11.56
CA ALA A 15 15.07 -1.38 -12.72
C ALA A 15 13.63 -0.86 -12.81
N ASN A 16 13.04 -0.91 -14.00
CA ASN A 16 11.61 -0.66 -14.15
C ASN A 16 10.83 -1.89 -13.65
N SER A 17 10.28 -1.80 -12.45
CA SER A 17 9.56 -2.92 -11.83
C SER A 17 8.29 -3.36 -12.58
N LEU A 18 7.75 -2.55 -13.50
CA LEU A 18 6.62 -2.97 -14.35
C LEU A 18 7.05 -3.70 -15.61
N GLU A 19 8.32 -3.60 -16.04
CA GLU A 19 8.84 -4.37 -17.17
C GLU A 19 8.89 -5.87 -16.89
N ASP A 20 8.97 -6.65 -17.98
CA ASP A 20 9.23 -8.08 -17.87
C ASP A 20 10.60 -8.28 -17.19
N PRO A 21 10.71 -9.13 -16.16
CA PRO A 21 11.99 -9.45 -15.54
C PRO A 21 13.07 -9.91 -16.53
N SER A 22 12.71 -10.47 -17.69
CA SER A 22 13.63 -10.81 -18.77
C SER A 22 14.36 -9.60 -19.36
N ASN A 23 13.80 -8.40 -19.20
CA ASN A 23 14.37 -7.14 -19.70
C ASN A 23 15.17 -6.38 -18.64
N TRP A 24 15.10 -6.81 -17.38
CA TRP A 24 15.91 -6.20 -16.32
C TRP A 24 17.41 -6.34 -16.57
N ASN A 25 18.20 -5.44 -15.99
CA ASN A 25 19.65 -5.54 -16.01
C ASN A 25 20.14 -6.76 -15.20
N VAL A 26 21.42 -7.11 -15.40
CA VAL A 26 22.03 -8.29 -14.78
C VAL A 26 21.91 -8.27 -13.26
N GLU A 27 22.18 -7.12 -12.63
CA GLU A 27 22.10 -6.97 -11.17
C GLU A 27 20.69 -7.24 -10.63
N ALA A 28 19.66 -6.74 -11.30
CA ALA A 28 18.26 -6.96 -10.92
C ALA A 28 17.86 -8.43 -11.05
N LYS A 29 18.25 -9.09 -12.15
CA LYS A 29 17.96 -10.51 -12.36
C LYS A 29 18.66 -11.42 -11.35
N GLU A 30 19.84 -11.02 -10.88
CA GLU A 30 20.59 -11.78 -9.87
C GLU A 30 20.00 -11.63 -8.47
N LYS A 31 19.54 -10.42 -8.12
CA LYS A 31 19.12 -10.08 -6.74
C LYS A 31 17.62 -10.21 -6.49
N ILE A 32 16.77 -10.12 -7.52
CA ILE A 32 15.32 -10.02 -7.36
C ILE A 32 14.64 -11.12 -8.16
N ARG A 33 13.78 -11.91 -7.50
CA ARG A 33 12.85 -12.83 -8.17
C ARG A 33 11.45 -12.71 -7.59
N PHE A 34 10.47 -13.12 -8.38
CA PHE A 34 9.09 -13.23 -7.92
C PHE A 34 8.93 -14.40 -6.95
N GLY A 35 8.02 -14.26 -5.99
CA GLY A 35 7.71 -15.31 -5.03
C GLY A 35 8.71 -15.48 -3.88
N GLU A 36 9.64 -14.54 -3.69
CA GLU A 36 10.73 -14.71 -2.70
C GLU A 36 10.53 -13.87 -1.42
N PHE A 37 9.77 -12.78 -1.48
CA PHE A 37 9.68 -11.86 -0.35
C PHE A 37 8.63 -12.29 0.66
N ASP A 38 8.98 -12.27 1.95
CA ASP A 38 8.03 -12.42 3.06
C ASP A 38 7.10 -11.20 3.17
N ILE A 39 7.68 -10.02 2.96
CA ILE A 39 7.02 -8.73 3.16
C ILE A 39 7.43 -7.80 2.03
N VAL A 40 6.44 -7.09 1.48
CA VAL A 40 6.64 -5.95 0.59
C VAL A 40 5.96 -4.75 1.24
N VAL A 41 6.69 -3.64 1.40
CA VAL A 41 6.12 -2.36 1.88
C VAL A 41 6.46 -1.30 0.86
N THR A 42 5.47 -0.56 0.39
CA THR A 42 5.70 0.45 -0.65
C THR A 42 4.68 1.57 -0.65
N ASN A 43 5.12 2.71 -1.17
CA ASN A 43 4.29 3.85 -1.54
C ASN A 43 4.52 4.09 -3.04
N PRO A 44 3.85 3.35 -3.93
CA PRO A 44 4.04 3.50 -5.37
C PRO A 44 3.63 4.91 -5.81
N PRO A 45 4.22 5.44 -6.89
CA PRO A 45 3.81 6.73 -7.42
C PRO A 45 2.32 6.70 -7.81
N PHE A 46 1.58 7.71 -7.35
CA PHE A 46 0.17 7.91 -7.68
C PHE A 46 -0.14 9.39 -7.96
N GLY A 47 -1.34 9.67 -8.47
CA GLY A 47 -1.77 11.05 -8.78
C GLY A 47 -1.06 11.65 -10.00
N THR A 48 -0.25 10.86 -10.70
CA THR A 48 0.33 11.24 -11.99
C THR A 48 -0.69 11.01 -13.10
N ARG A 49 -0.64 11.79 -14.18
CA ARG A 49 -1.41 11.48 -15.41
C ARG A 49 -0.77 10.35 -16.23
N ALA A 50 0.20 9.63 -15.66
CA ALA A 50 0.89 8.57 -16.35
C ALA A 50 -0.05 7.39 -16.58
N VAL A 51 0.04 6.82 -17.77
CA VAL A 51 -0.72 5.64 -18.19
C VAL A 51 0.28 4.69 -18.82
N ILE A 52 0.17 3.41 -18.50
CA ILE A 52 0.91 2.36 -19.16
C ILE A 52 0.07 1.84 -20.32
N ASP A 53 0.53 2.08 -21.54
CA ASP A 53 -0.11 1.67 -22.80
C ASP A 53 0.77 0.74 -23.64
N ASN A 54 1.98 0.40 -23.16
CA ASN A 54 2.87 -0.54 -23.81
C ASN A 54 2.30 -1.97 -23.72
N PRO A 55 1.96 -2.62 -24.86
CA PRO A 55 1.41 -3.98 -24.87
C PRO A 55 2.33 -5.04 -24.26
N ASP A 56 3.66 -4.86 -24.40
CA ASP A 56 4.65 -5.79 -23.84
C ASP A 56 4.67 -5.74 -22.31
N ILE A 57 4.33 -4.58 -21.71
CA ILE A 57 4.14 -4.45 -20.27
C ILE A 57 2.79 -5.02 -19.87
N LEU A 58 1.72 -4.57 -20.53
CA LEU A 58 0.35 -4.92 -20.14
C LEU A 58 0.05 -6.42 -20.25
N SER A 59 0.58 -7.10 -21.26
CA SER A 59 0.32 -8.54 -21.50
C SER A 59 0.81 -9.46 -20.37
N GLN A 60 1.67 -8.96 -19.49
CA GLN A 60 2.20 -9.69 -18.33
C GLN A 60 1.22 -9.76 -17.17
N PHE A 61 0.27 -8.81 -17.10
CA PHE A 61 -0.61 -8.62 -15.95
C PHE A 61 -1.98 -9.26 -16.18
N GLU A 62 -2.43 -10.05 -15.22
CA GLU A 62 -3.79 -10.59 -15.19
C GLU A 62 -4.83 -9.46 -15.18
N LEU A 63 -4.57 -8.36 -14.47
CA LEU A 63 -5.45 -7.18 -14.42
C LEU A 63 -5.76 -6.60 -15.81
N THR A 64 -4.89 -6.82 -16.80
CA THR A 64 -5.14 -6.39 -18.18
C THR A 64 -6.36 -7.06 -18.79
N THR A 65 -6.66 -8.31 -18.41
CA THR A 65 -7.78 -9.09 -18.96
C THR A 65 -8.88 -9.39 -17.94
N PHE A 66 -8.58 -9.26 -16.64
CA PHE A 66 -9.51 -9.62 -15.57
C PHE A 66 -10.82 -8.85 -15.63
N GLY A 67 -11.94 -9.58 -15.68
CA GLY A 67 -13.29 -9.02 -15.73
C GLY A 67 -13.60 -8.18 -16.98
N ALA A 68 -12.77 -8.23 -18.03
CA ALA A 68 -12.97 -7.49 -19.27
C ALA A 68 -13.27 -8.43 -20.44
N ASN A 69 -14.11 -7.97 -21.38
CA ASN A 69 -14.42 -8.72 -22.61
C ASN A 69 -13.25 -8.74 -23.61
N SER A 70 -12.35 -7.76 -23.51
CA SER A 70 -11.15 -7.61 -24.32
C SER A 70 -10.01 -7.05 -23.46
N PRO A 71 -8.74 -7.35 -23.75
CA PRO A 71 -7.61 -6.78 -23.03
C PRO A 71 -7.67 -5.25 -22.97
N ARG A 72 -7.43 -4.68 -21.80
CA ARG A 72 -7.30 -3.23 -21.61
C ARG A 72 -6.02 -2.77 -22.30
N THR A 73 -6.09 -1.69 -23.08
CA THR A 73 -4.95 -1.15 -23.82
C THR A 73 -4.18 -0.08 -23.04
N ALA A 74 -4.68 0.29 -21.86
CA ALA A 74 -4.15 1.37 -21.04
C ALA A 74 -4.58 1.17 -19.58
N LEU A 75 -3.61 1.22 -18.66
CA LEU A 75 -3.87 1.14 -17.21
C LEU A 75 -2.99 2.14 -16.44
N PRO A 76 -3.52 2.82 -15.40
CA PRO A 76 -2.69 3.59 -14.48
C PRO A 76 -1.64 2.70 -13.77
N PRO A 77 -0.39 3.16 -13.60
CA PRO A 77 0.67 2.39 -12.95
C PRO A 77 0.29 1.87 -11.56
N GLU A 78 -0.41 2.68 -10.75
CA GLU A 78 -0.84 2.31 -9.40
C GLU A 78 -1.74 1.07 -9.36
N GLN A 79 -2.48 0.79 -10.44
CA GLN A 79 -3.30 -0.42 -10.54
C GLN A 79 -2.42 -1.66 -10.79
N LEU A 80 -1.42 -1.52 -11.67
CA LEU A 80 -0.46 -2.59 -11.98
C LEU A 80 0.49 -2.89 -10.80
N PHE A 81 0.83 -1.88 -10.01
CA PHE A 81 1.67 -2.07 -8.83
C PHE A 81 1.04 -2.98 -7.78
N VAL A 82 -0.29 -3.03 -7.68
CA VAL A 82 -0.96 -3.99 -6.77
C VAL A 82 -0.62 -5.42 -7.16
N GLU A 83 -0.74 -5.75 -8.44
CA GLU A 83 -0.41 -7.08 -8.95
C GLU A 83 1.08 -7.36 -8.85
N ARG A 84 1.93 -6.43 -9.31
CA ARG A 84 3.38 -6.61 -9.25
C ARG A 84 3.90 -6.83 -7.82
N CYS A 85 3.36 -6.10 -6.84
CA CYS A 85 3.74 -6.28 -5.44
C CYS A 85 3.33 -7.64 -4.90
N LEU A 86 2.17 -8.16 -5.32
CA LEU A 86 1.79 -9.53 -5.00
C LEU A 86 2.68 -10.56 -5.71
N ASP A 87 3.15 -10.31 -6.94
CA ASP A 87 4.10 -11.22 -7.63
C ASP A 87 5.39 -11.41 -6.85
N PHE A 88 5.94 -10.32 -6.30
CA PHE A 88 7.15 -10.37 -5.47
C PHE A 88 6.98 -11.23 -4.22
N LEU A 89 5.78 -11.28 -3.65
CA LEU A 89 5.53 -12.03 -2.41
C LEU A 89 5.51 -13.53 -2.62
N LYS A 90 6.11 -14.26 -1.66
CA LYS A 90 5.85 -15.69 -1.49
C LYS A 90 4.38 -15.94 -1.12
N PRO A 91 3.82 -17.13 -1.38
CA PRO A 91 2.51 -17.52 -0.85
C PRO A 91 2.46 -17.33 0.68
N GLY A 92 1.42 -16.64 1.17
CA GLY A 92 1.29 -16.29 2.59
C GLY A 92 2.06 -15.05 3.05
N GLY A 93 2.87 -14.42 2.18
CA GLY A 93 3.56 -13.17 2.46
C GLY A 93 2.62 -11.96 2.58
N TYR A 94 3.13 -10.85 3.10
CA TYR A 94 2.35 -9.67 3.45
C TYR A 94 2.74 -8.44 2.61
N LEU A 95 1.76 -7.73 2.07
CA LEU A 95 1.93 -6.45 1.38
C LEU A 95 1.36 -5.33 2.25
N GLY A 96 2.14 -4.30 2.54
CA GLY A 96 1.65 -2.99 2.98
C GLY A 96 1.81 -1.97 1.86
N ILE A 97 0.72 -1.44 1.32
CA ILE A 97 0.75 -0.55 0.15
C ILE A 97 -0.12 0.68 0.38
N VAL A 98 0.40 1.86 0.04
CA VAL A 98 -0.38 3.09 -0.05
C VAL A 98 -0.98 3.19 -1.46
N LEU A 99 -2.28 3.43 -1.55
CA LEU A 99 -2.99 3.55 -2.83
C LEU A 99 -3.95 4.74 -2.80
N PRO A 100 -4.26 5.36 -3.96
CA PRO A 100 -5.40 6.26 -4.06
C PRO A 100 -6.69 5.57 -3.60
N ASP A 101 -7.49 6.29 -2.80
CA ASP A 101 -8.76 5.76 -2.29
C ASP A 101 -9.70 5.30 -3.42
N SER A 102 -9.60 5.91 -4.59
CA SER A 102 -10.41 5.55 -5.77
C SER A 102 -10.33 4.08 -6.16
N ILE A 103 -9.20 3.38 -5.92
CA ILE A 103 -9.08 1.94 -6.17
C ILE A 103 -10.03 1.15 -5.24
N LEU A 104 -10.23 1.62 -4.01
CA LEU A 104 -11.06 0.99 -3.00
C LEU A 104 -12.53 1.43 -3.07
N SER A 105 -12.81 2.68 -3.47
CA SER A 105 -14.15 3.27 -3.42
C SER A 105 -14.87 3.35 -4.78
N ASN A 106 -14.15 3.49 -5.91
CA ASN A 106 -14.79 3.72 -7.21
C ASN A 106 -15.52 2.46 -7.72
N PRO A 107 -16.84 2.53 -8.02
CA PRO A 107 -17.59 1.40 -8.58
C PRO A 107 -17.04 0.89 -9.92
N GLY A 108 -16.49 1.77 -10.76
CA GLY A 108 -15.87 1.41 -12.04
C GLY A 108 -14.58 0.59 -11.90
N LEU A 109 -13.98 0.58 -10.71
CA LEU A 109 -12.78 -0.22 -10.39
C LEU A 109 -13.10 -1.46 -9.54
N LYS A 110 -14.38 -1.88 -9.47
CA LYS A 110 -14.81 -3.09 -8.74
C LYS A 110 -13.99 -4.33 -9.13
N TRP A 111 -13.66 -4.47 -10.41
CA TRP A 111 -12.88 -5.59 -10.93
C TRP A 111 -11.49 -5.72 -10.29
N ILE A 112 -10.85 -4.62 -9.89
CA ILE A 112 -9.56 -4.66 -9.16
C ILE A 112 -9.78 -5.25 -7.77
N ARG A 113 -10.84 -4.82 -7.07
CA ARG A 113 -11.16 -5.35 -5.73
C ARG A 113 -11.52 -6.83 -5.78
N GLU A 114 -12.27 -7.25 -6.79
CA GLU A 114 -12.58 -8.66 -7.03
C GLU A 114 -11.29 -9.47 -7.29
N TRP A 115 -10.36 -8.94 -8.08
CA TRP A 115 -9.06 -9.56 -8.30
C TRP A 115 -8.24 -9.65 -7.01
N ILE A 116 -8.17 -8.58 -6.22
CA ILE A 116 -7.48 -8.57 -4.91
C ILE A 116 -8.08 -9.65 -3.99
N LEU A 117 -9.41 -9.72 -3.88
CA LEU A 117 -10.10 -10.72 -3.05
C LEU A 117 -9.85 -12.16 -3.52
N GLN A 118 -9.64 -12.36 -4.81
CA GLN A 118 -9.24 -13.66 -5.35
C GLN A 118 -7.80 -14.01 -4.97
N LYS A 119 -6.88 -13.05 -4.99
CA LYS A 119 -5.43 -13.28 -4.84
C LYS A 119 -4.89 -13.13 -3.41
N ALA A 120 -5.61 -12.42 -2.54
CA ALA A 120 -5.15 -12.09 -1.21
C ALA A 120 -6.32 -12.00 -0.20
N TYR A 121 -5.99 -12.13 1.08
CA TYR A 121 -6.86 -11.70 2.17
C TYR A 121 -6.55 -10.24 2.49
N ILE A 122 -7.60 -9.42 2.70
CA ILE A 122 -7.44 -8.05 3.17
C ILE A 122 -7.29 -8.08 4.69
N MET A 123 -6.09 -7.83 5.19
CA MET A 123 -5.84 -7.80 6.63
C MET A 123 -6.26 -6.47 7.26
N ALA A 124 -6.00 -5.37 6.55
CA ALA A 124 -6.41 -4.04 6.98
C ALA A 124 -6.71 -3.10 5.80
N SER A 125 -7.65 -2.19 6.01
CA SER A 125 -7.94 -1.04 5.15
C SER A 125 -8.03 0.22 6.01
N ILE A 126 -7.05 1.12 5.89
CA ILE A 126 -7.00 2.36 6.65
C ILE A 126 -7.16 3.53 5.69
N ASP A 127 -8.27 4.26 5.78
CA ASP A 127 -8.52 5.46 4.97
C ASP A 127 -7.84 6.67 5.60
N LEU A 128 -6.89 7.28 4.89
CA LEU A 128 -6.08 8.37 5.43
C LEU A 128 -6.73 9.74 5.14
N PRO A 129 -6.63 10.70 6.07
CA PRO A 129 -7.00 12.09 5.78
C PRO A 129 -6.32 12.64 4.53
N VAL A 130 -7.02 13.49 3.79
CA VAL A 130 -6.48 14.11 2.56
C VAL A 130 -5.20 14.90 2.83
N GLU A 131 -5.08 15.44 4.05
CA GLU A 131 -3.93 16.18 4.55
C GLU A 131 -2.64 15.35 4.52
N THR A 132 -2.71 14.01 4.59
CA THR A 132 -1.54 13.12 4.83
C THR A 132 -0.39 13.30 3.85
N PHE A 133 -0.70 13.59 2.58
CA PHE A 133 0.32 13.83 1.55
C PHE A 133 0.34 15.28 1.05
N GLU A 134 -0.45 16.17 1.66
CA GLU A 134 -0.35 17.59 1.42
C GLU A 134 0.91 18.18 2.10
N PRO A 135 1.48 19.26 1.54
CA PRO A 135 1.03 20.03 0.38
C PRO A 135 1.45 19.44 -0.98
N HIS A 136 2.05 18.25 -1.02
CA HIS A 136 2.61 17.67 -2.26
C HIS A 136 1.52 17.12 -3.19
N THR A 137 0.49 16.48 -2.64
CA THR A 137 -0.66 15.97 -3.40
C THR A 137 -1.91 15.97 -2.55
N GLY A 138 -3.02 16.48 -3.10
CA GLY A 138 -4.35 16.43 -2.48
C GLY A 138 -5.13 15.15 -2.81
N THR A 139 -4.44 14.09 -3.26
CA THR A 139 -5.07 12.79 -3.52
C THR A 139 -5.36 12.11 -2.19
N GLN A 140 -6.63 11.82 -1.89
CA GLN A 140 -6.98 10.98 -0.75
C GLN A 140 -6.46 9.55 -0.99
N THR A 141 -5.87 8.97 0.05
CA THR A 141 -5.16 7.69 -0.04
C THR A 141 -5.58 6.77 1.09
N SER A 142 -5.35 5.48 0.90
CA SER A 142 -5.56 4.46 1.91
C SER A 142 -4.30 3.60 2.05
N ILE A 143 -4.06 3.07 3.24
CA ILE A 143 -3.12 1.98 3.48
C ILE A 143 -3.89 0.67 3.40
N LEU A 144 -3.48 -0.20 2.48
CA LEU A 144 -4.01 -1.55 2.36
C LEU A 144 -2.95 -2.53 2.84
N ILE A 145 -3.33 -3.41 3.78
CA ILE A 145 -2.50 -4.52 4.21
C ILE A 145 -3.12 -5.81 3.67
N LEU A 146 -2.38 -6.52 2.82
CA LEU A 146 -2.81 -7.76 2.18
C LEU A 146 -1.95 -8.94 2.64
N LYS A 147 -2.54 -10.12 2.71
CA LYS A 147 -1.82 -11.39 2.82
C LYS A 147 -2.04 -12.21 1.55
N LYS A 148 -0.99 -12.49 0.79
CA LYS A 148 -1.08 -13.27 -0.45
C LYS A 148 -1.62 -14.67 -0.16
N LYS A 149 -2.67 -15.08 -0.88
CA LYS A 149 -3.25 -16.42 -0.77
C LYS A 149 -2.32 -17.46 -1.39
N THR A 150 -2.28 -18.65 -0.78
CA THR A 150 -1.76 -19.86 -1.42
C THR A 150 -2.66 -20.29 -2.59
N PRO A 151 -2.14 -21.06 -3.57
CA PRO A 151 -2.95 -21.58 -4.67
C PRO A 151 -4.21 -22.34 -4.22
N GLU A 152 -4.14 -23.02 -3.07
CA GLU A 152 -5.25 -23.73 -2.45
C GLU A 152 -6.30 -22.74 -1.91
N GLN A 153 -5.86 -21.71 -1.19
CA GLN A 153 -6.74 -20.68 -0.61
C GLN A 153 -7.45 -19.83 -1.66
N GLN A 154 -6.88 -19.65 -2.85
CA GLN A 154 -7.55 -18.93 -3.95
C GLN A 154 -8.83 -19.64 -4.44
N LYS A 155 -8.98 -20.94 -4.14
CA LYS A 155 -10.15 -21.75 -4.49
C LYS A 155 -11.20 -21.78 -3.38
N LEU A 156 -10.88 -21.23 -2.22
CA LEU A 156 -11.75 -21.24 -1.05
C LEU A 156 -12.49 -19.91 -0.93
N GLN A 157 -13.76 -20.00 -0.57
CA GLN A 157 -14.56 -18.86 -0.12
C GLN A 157 -14.67 -18.96 1.40
N GLU A 158 -13.96 -18.07 2.09
CA GLU A 158 -13.88 -18.05 3.54
C GLU A 158 -14.31 -16.68 4.03
N ASP A 159 -15.10 -16.66 5.11
CA ASP A 159 -15.37 -15.45 5.84
C ASP A 159 -14.21 -15.16 6.79
N TYR A 160 -13.77 -13.90 6.81
CA TYR A 160 -12.68 -13.44 7.68
C TYR A 160 -12.92 -12.00 8.10
N GLU A 161 -12.33 -11.62 9.24
CA GLU A 161 -12.39 -10.26 9.74
C GLU A 161 -11.34 -9.38 9.06
N ILE A 162 -11.72 -8.14 8.76
CA ILE A 162 -10.85 -7.10 8.20
C ILE A 162 -10.72 -5.98 9.24
N PHE A 163 -9.49 -5.56 9.54
CA PHE A 163 -9.28 -4.37 10.34
C PHE A 163 -9.56 -3.11 9.52
N MET A 164 -10.43 -2.22 10.01
CA MET A 164 -10.72 -0.95 9.35
C MET A 164 -10.49 0.21 10.30
N ALA A 165 -9.92 1.30 9.80
CA ALA A 165 -9.70 2.52 10.56
C ALA A 165 -9.76 3.76 9.67
N ILE A 166 -10.18 4.88 10.26
CA ILE A 166 -10.14 6.22 9.66
C ILE A 166 -9.53 7.12 10.73
N PRO A 167 -8.22 7.46 10.67
CA PRO A 167 -7.63 8.41 11.60
C PRO A 167 -8.22 9.80 11.30
N GLU A 168 -8.64 10.53 12.33
CA GLU A 168 -9.24 11.86 12.13
C GLU A 168 -8.20 12.92 11.79
N LYS A 169 -6.98 12.78 12.33
CA LYS A 169 -5.86 13.70 12.14
C LYS A 169 -4.55 12.94 11.98
N VAL A 170 -3.63 13.55 11.24
CA VAL A 170 -2.28 13.05 10.93
C VAL A 170 -1.19 13.99 11.42
N GLY A 171 -1.51 14.84 12.40
CA GLY A 171 -0.54 15.73 13.03
C GLY A 171 -0.22 17.01 12.28
N HIS A 172 -0.78 17.24 11.09
CA HIS A 172 -0.58 18.50 10.35
C HIS A 172 -1.78 18.92 9.50
N ASP A 173 -1.81 20.20 9.14
CA ASP A 173 -2.77 20.79 8.22
C ASP A 173 -2.34 20.65 6.74
N ARG A 174 -3.19 21.17 5.83
CA ARG A 174 -2.98 21.19 4.37
C ARG A 174 -1.72 21.93 3.90
N ARG A 175 -1.16 22.78 4.76
CA ARG A 175 0.06 23.56 4.50
C ARG A 175 1.29 22.89 5.10
N GLY A 176 1.13 21.77 5.80
CA GLY A 176 2.17 21.07 6.53
C GLY A 176 2.47 21.68 7.92
N ASN A 177 1.64 22.59 8.43
CA ASN A 177 1.82 23.11 9.78
C ASN A 177 1.32 22.07 10.79
N PRO A 178 2.06 21.82 11.88
CA PRO A 178 1.59 20.90 12.92
C PRO A 178 0.24 21.31 13.51
N ILE A 179 -0.61 20.33 13.77
CA ILE A 179 -1.83 20.48 14.57
C ILE A 179 -1.55 19.90 15.94
N TYR A 180 -1.88 20.65 16.99
CA TYR A 180 -1.66 20.24 18.37
C TYR A 180 -2.98 19.96 19.07
N ARG A 181 -2.95 19.03 20.03
CA ARG A 181 -4.11 18.74 20.88
C ARG A 181 -4.38 19.92 21.79
N THR A 182 -5.66 20.13 22.07
CA THR A 182 -6.12 21.20 22.96
C THR A 182 -6.99 20.66 24.08
N THR A 183 -6.83 21.23 25.28
CA THR A 183 -7.73 21.01 26.42
C THR A 183 -9.14 21.54 26.11
N PRO A 184 -10.17 21.18 26.90
CA PRO A 184 -11.52 21.74 26.75
C PRO A 184 -11.58 23.28 26.82
N ASP A 185 -10.61 23.90 27.50
CA ASP A 185 -10.48 25.36 27.63
C ASP A 185 -9.75 26.02 26.43
N GLY A 186 -9.26 25.20 25.47
CA GLY A 186 -8.60 25.64 24.25
C GLY A 186 -7.09 25.84 24.38
N GLU A 187 -6.47 25.43 25.49
CA GLU A 187 -5.01 25.51 25.67
C GLU A 187 -4.31 24.31 25.03
N ILE A 188 -3.10 24.52 24.50
CA ILE A 188 -2.30 23.43 23.90
C ILE A 188 -1.86 22.44 24.99
N GLU A 189 -2.12 21.16 24.77
CA GLU A 189 -1.61 20.09 25.65
C GLU A 189 -0.10 19.94 25.51
N LEU A 190 0.60 19.75 26.64
CA LEU A 190 2.04 19.57 26.70
C LEU A 190 2.39 18.15 27.19
N ASP A 191 3.47 17.58 26.66
CA ASP A 191 4.04 16.32 27.11
C ASP A 191 4.83 16.46 28.43
N GLU A 192 5.38 15.36 28.94
CA GLU A 192 6.18 15.34 30.19
C GLU A 192 7.42 16.24 30.15
N ASN A 193 7.88 16.62 28.95
CA ASN A 193 9.03 17.49 28.73
C ASN A 193 8.63 18.94 28.43
N GLY A 194 7.33 19.26 28.45
CA GLY A 194 6.80 20.59 28.15
C GLY A 194 6.67 20.91 26.66
N ASN A 195 6.73 19.92 25.77
CA ASN A 195 6.55 20.14 24.33
C ASN A 195 5.06 20.00 23.93
N PRO A 196 4.57 20.78 22.96
CA PRO A 196 3.23 20.61 22.39
C PRO A 196 2.97 19.19 21.88
N VAL A 197 1.84 18.61 22.30
CA VAL A 197 1.42 17.28 21.85
C VAL A 197 0.76 17.39 20.49
N VAL A 198 1.37 16.76 19.48
CA VAL A 198 0.82 16.70 18.12
C VAL A 198 -0.45 15.85 18.09
N GLU A 199 -1.47 16.35 17.40
CA GLU A 199 -2.73 15.65 17.17
C GLU A 199 -2.60 14.67 15.99
N ASP A 200 -1.99 13.53 16.25
CA ASP A 200 -1.79 12.45 15.29
C ASP A 200 -2.41 11.13 15.80
N TYR A 201 -3.33 10.56 15.02
CA TYR A 201 -4.02 9.32 15.32
C TYR A 201 -3.37 8.09 14.67
N LEU A 202 -2.39 8.25 13.76
CA LEU A 202 -1.72 7.12 13.11
C LEU A 202 -1.01 6.19 14.11
N PRO A 203 -0.31 6.67 15.16
CA PRO A 203 0.25 5.79 16.19
C PRO A 203 -0.83 4.97 16.92
N LEU A 204 -1.98 5.57 17.22
CA LEU A 204 -3.09 4.87 17.87
C LEU A 204 -3.69 3.79 16.95
N VAL A 205 -3.83 4.08 15.65
CA VAL A 205 -4.27 3.10 14.65
C VAL A 205 -3.28 1.93 14.59
N ALA A 206 -1.98 2.19 14.54
CA ALA A 206 -0.95 1.16 14.52
C ALA A 206 -0.99 0.26 15.77
N GLU A 207 -1.08 0.83 16.96
CA GLU A 207 -1.19 0.06 18.21
C GLU A 207 -2.51 -0.74 18.29
N THR A 208 -3.59 -0.20 17.76
CA THR A 208 -4.88 -0.91 17.71
C THR A 208 -4.84 -2.06 16.70
N PHE A 209 -4.15 -1.88 15.56
CA PHE A 209 -3.90 -2.95 14.61
C PHE A 209 -3.02 -4.06 15.21
N LYS A 210 -1.94 -3.72 15.92
CA LYS A 210 -1.12 -4.72 16.65
C LYS A 210 -1.95 -5.54 17.65
N ARG A 211 -2.79 -4.88 18.46
CA ARG A 211 -3.71 -5.57 19.39
C ARG A 211 -4.70 -6.47 18.66
N TRP A 212 -5.18 -6.04 17.48
CA TRP A 212 -6.03 -6.87 16.64
C TRP A 212 -5.30 -8.11 16.12
N LEU A 213 -4.04 -7.96 15.65
CA LEU A 213 -3.21 -9.10 15.24
C LEU A 213 -2.97 -10.11 16.38
N GLY A 214 -2.70 -9.64 17.59
CA GLY A 214 -2.53 -10.50 18.77
C GLY A 214 -3.81 -11.28 19.13
N ARG A 215 -4.99 -10.62 19.07
CA ARG A 215 -6.29 -11.32 19.24
C ARG A 215 -6.54 -12.39 18.19
N LYS A 216 -5.95 -12.24 17.00
CA LYS A 216 -6.01 -13.20 15.90
C LYS A 216 -4.96 -14.31 15.98
N GLY A 217 -4.04 -14.25 16.94
CA GLY A 217 -2.92 -15.19 17.05
C GLY A 217 -1.95 -15.11 15.87
N LEU A 218 -1.83 -13.94 15.24
CA LEU A 218 -0.92 -13.70 14.12
C LEU A 218 0.44 -13.17 14.57
N ILE A 219 0.52 -12.65 15.80
CA ILE A 219 1.72 -12.24 16.53
C ILE A 219 1.56 -12.54 18.02
#